data_AF-A0A655DJU9-F1
#
_entry.id   AF-A0A655DJU9-F1
#
_cell.length_a   1.000
_cell.length_b   1.000
_cell.length_c   1.000
_cell.angle_alpha   90.00
_cell.angle_beta   90.00
_cell.angle_gamma   90.00
#
_symmetry.space_group_name_H-M   'P 1'
#
loop_
_entity.id
_entity.type
_entity.pdbx_description
1 polymer ?
#
loop_
_entity_poly.entity_id
_entity_poly.type
_entity_poly.pdbx_seq_one_letter_code
_entity_poly.pdbx_strand_id
1 'polypeptide(L)'
;MPGNTIHLTPDDVVVKDGHPYTAGGGAFPSGHTNTGYTDALLMAEMIPERFDALVIRGARYGYSRLVLGVHYPLDVMGARMVAQRNVAHYLNDPYYRTLFNEARAQLREALVKECGTTIVECAASTGKDDPYRDPAMHTFYRFTMTYNLPQQKGEHQPLKIPKGADVLLQTALPNLSPAQCQALMEETALPAGYPLSGETEDQQFWQRLDLSAAYEMARKTR
;
A
#
# COMPACT_ATOMS: atom_id res chain seq x y z
N MET A 1 28.68 13.50 14.51
CA MET A 1 29.67 14.44 13.95
C MET A 1 29.65 15.69 14.83
N PRO A 2 30.75 16.02 15.51
CA PRO A 2 30.84 17.27 16.28
C PRO A 2 30.52 18.46 15.36
N GLY A 3 29.60 19.35 15.76
CA GLY A 3 29.27 20.56 15.00
C GLY A 3 28.05 20.51 14.07
N ASN A 4 27.23 19.45 14.11
CA ASN A 4 25.97 19.45 13.35
C ASN A 4 24.85 20.13 14.16
N THR A 5 24.64 21.43 13.95
CA THR A 5 23.50 22.18 14.51
C THR A 5 22.36 22.22 13.50
N ILE A 6 21.18 21.76 13.90
CA ILE A 6 19.96 21.89 13.09
C ILE A 6 19.45 23.32 13.24
N HIS A 7 19.46 24.07 12.15
CA HIS A 7 18.86 25.40 12.07
C HIS A 7 17.45 25.26 11.50
N LEU A 8 16.43 25.45 12.34
CA LEU A 8 15.05 25.41 11.89
C LEU A 8 14.76 26.64 11.02
N THR A 9 14.25 26.40 9.81
CA THR A 9 13.89 27.45 8.86
C THR A 9 12.45 27.91 9.13
N PRO A 10 12.17 29.23 9.20
CA PRO A 10 10.82 29.76 9.26
C PRO A 10 9.94 29.20 8.14
N ASP A 11 8.70 28.80 8.44
CA ASP A 11 7.75 28.34 7.43
C ASP A 11 7.12 29.53 6.70
N ASP A 12 7.62 29.81 5.50
CA ASP A 12 7.11 30.82 4.56
C ASP A 12 6.41 30.20 3.33
N VAL A 13 6.29 28.86 3.28
CA VAL A 13 5.77 28.13 2.12
C VAL A 13 4.49 27.36 2.42
N VAL A 14 4.45 26.60 3.52
CA VAL A 14 3.38 25.64 3.83
C VAL A 14 2.25 26.31 4.61
N VAL A 15 2.50 26.71 5.85
CA VAL A 15 1.55 27.46 6.69
C VAL A 15 1.73 28.96 6.50
N LYS A 16 2.95 29.39 6.13
CA LYS A 16 3.32 30.80 5.92
C LYS A 16 3.13 31.68 7.16
N ASP A 17 3.26 31.10 8.35
CA ASP A 17 3.13 31.81 9.62
C ASP A 17 4.48 32.36 10.14
N GLY A 18 5.59 32.08 9.45
CA GLY A 18 6.92 32.54 9.82
C GLY A 18 7.48 31.87 11.08
N HIS A 19 6.76 30.89 11.65
CA HIS A 19 7.28 30.08 12.74
C HIS A 19 8.11 28.93 12.15
N PRO A 20 9.25 28.57 12.77
CA PRO A 20 10.01 27.42 12.31
C PRO A 20 9.15 26.16 12.44
N TYR A 21 9.11 25.35 11.39
CA TYR A 21 8.37 24.08 11.45
C TYR A 21 8.94 23.19 12.56
N THR A 22 8.13 22.87 13.56
CA THR A 22 8.48 21.93 14.63
C THR A 22 7.78 20.61 14.40
N ALA A 23 8.56 19.53 14.22
CA ALA A 23 7.99 18.18 14.15
C ALA A 23 7.41 17.78 15.52
N GLY A 24 6.09 17.54 15.57
CA GLY A 24 5.40 17.08 16.78
C GLY A 24 5.56 15.58 17.11
N GLY A 25 6.32 14.83 16.30
CA GLY A 25 6.48 13.38 16.44
C GLY A 25 7.65 12.82 15.62
N GLY A 26 7.95 11.53 15.82
CA GLY A 26 9.00 10.82 15.08
C GLY A 26 8.66 10.64 13.60
N ALA A 27 9.69 10.66 12.73
CA ALA A 27 9.51 10.50 11.29
C ALA A 27 9.18 9.05 10.88
N PHE A 28 9.77 8.06 11.57
CA PHE A 28 9.65 6.65 11.24
C PHE A 28 8.76 5.86 12.22
N PRO A 29 7.82 5.03 11.74
CA PRO A 29 7.25 5.06 10.39
C PRO A 29 6.30 6.26 10.22
N SER A 30 6.00 6.64 8.98
CA SER A 30 5.06 7.72 8.68
C SER A 30 3.63 7.35 9.10
N GLY A 31 3.09 8.04 10.12
CA GLY A 31 1.70 7.84 10.57
C GLY A 31 0.67 8.17 9.47
N HIS A 32 0.87 9.27 8.73
CA HIS A 32 -0.01 9.65 7.62
C HIS A 32 0.01 8.61 6.50
N THR A 33 1.19 8.08 6.18
CA THR A 33 1.31 7.00 5.19
C THR A 33 0.60 5.76 5.69
N ASN A 34 0.74 5.41 6.97
CA ASN A 34 0.06 4.25 7.55
C ASN A 34 -1.46 4.39 7.39
N THR A 35 -2.05 5.52 7.81
CA THR A 35 -3.48 5.78 7.62
C THR A 35 -3.89 5.70 6.15
N GLY A 36 -3.16 6.40 5.26
CA GLY A 36 -3.48 6.43 3.84
C GLY A 36 -3.39 5.06 3.15
N TYR A 37 -2.44 4.21 3.54
CA TYR A 37 -2.36 2.82 3.06
C TYR A 37 -3.43 1.93 3.68
N THR A 38 -3.72 2.06 4.98
CA THR A 38 -4.79 1.29 5.63
C THR A 38 -6.14 1.55 4.96
N ASP A 39 -6.51 2.82 4.77
CA ASP A 39 -7.77 3.20 4.11
C ASP A 39 -7.81 2.70 2.67
N ALA A 40 -6.71 2.87 1.93
CA ALA A 40 -6.61 2.42 0.54
C ALA A 40 -6.76 0.90 0.40
N LEU A 41 -6.10 0.12 1.25
CA LEU A 41 -6.19 -1.34 1.23
C LEU A 41 -7.57 -1.82 1.65
N LEU A 42 -8.17 -1.27 2.72
CA LEU A 42 -9.53 -1.63 3.12
C LEU A 42 -10.55 -1.28 2.02
N MET A 43 -10.43 -0.11 1.38
CA MET A 43 -11.28 0.23 0.24
C MET A 43 -11.06 -0.71 -0.95
N ALA A 44 -9.82 -1.15 -1.22
CA ALA A 44 -9.53 -2.11 -2.29
C ALA A 44 -10.26 -3.44 -2.04
N GLU A 45 -10.32 -3.89 -0.80
CA GLU A 45 -11.05 -5.10 -0.39
C GLU A 45 -12.59 -4.91 -0.46
N MET A 46 -13.08 -3.69 -0.20
CA MET A 46 -14.52 -3.37 -0.27
C MET A 46 -15.00 -3.18 -1.71
N ILE A 47 -14.14 -2.66 -2.60
CA ILE A 47 -14.41 -2.33 -4.00
C ILE A 47 -13.39 -3.06 -4.89
N PRO A 48 -13.46 -4.41 -4.97
CA PRO A 48 -12.49 -5.19 -5.75
C PRO A 48 -12.49 -4.85 -7.25
N GLU A 49 -13.57 -4.26 -7.76
CA GLU A 49 -13.65 -3.73 -9.13
C GLU A 49 -12.61 -2.62 -9.41
N ARG A 50 -12.07 -1.99 -8.36
CA ARG A 50 -11.04 -0.94 -8.41
C ARG A 50 -9.81 -1.29 -7.56
N PHE A 51 -9.61 -2.59 -7.26
CA PHE A 51 -8.56 -3.07 -6.36
C PHE A 51 -7.18 -2.46 -6.66
N ASP A 52 -6.69 -2.65 -7.90
CA ASP A 52 -5.35 -2.20 -8.30
C ASP A 52 -5.20 -0.67 -8.20
N ALA A 53 -6.20 0.08 -8.69
CA ALA A 53 -6.22 1.53 -8.60
C ALA A 53 -6.15 2.02 -7.14
N LEU A 54 -6.85 1.35 -6.23
CA LEU A 54 -6.87 1.67 -4.79
C LEU A 54 -5.54 1.30 -4.11
N VAL A 55 -4.94 0.15 -4.44
CA VAL A 55 -3.59 -0.21 -3.98
C VAL A 55 -2.56 0.86 -4.41
N ILE A 56 -2.60 1.28 -5.67
CA ILE A 56 -1.74 2.34 -6.21
C ILE A 56 -2.05 3.70 -5.56
N ARG A 57 -3.32 3.98 -5.26
CA ARG A 57 -3.73 5.21 -4.55
C ARG A 57 -3.05 5.34 -3.18
N GLY A 58 -2.88 4.22 -2.46
CA GLY A 58 -2.12 4.16 -1.21
C GLY A 58 -0.66 4.60 -1.42
N ALA A 59 0.00 4.06 -2.46
CA ALA A 59 1.36 4.46 -2.83
C ALA A 59 1.48 5.94 -3.19
N ARG A 60 0.52 6.50 -3.94
CA ARG A 60 0.48 7.93 -4.23
C ARG A 60 0.29 8.78 -2.97
N TYR A 61 -0.51 8.31 -2.01
CA TYR A 61 -0.68 8.99 -0.72
C TYR A 61 0.65 9.02 0.05
N GLY A 62 1.33 7.88 0.17
CA GLY A 62 2.64 7.79 0.80
C GLY A 62 3.68 8.69 0.12
N TYR A 63 3.75 8.65 -1.21
CA TYR A 63 4.69 9.47 -1.99
C TYR A 63 4.46 10.97 -1.82
N SER A 64 3.21 11.41 -1.65
CA SER A 64 2.91 12.82 -1.39
C SER A 64 3.64 13.35 -0.14
N ARG A 65 3.93 12.49 0.84
CA ARG A 65 4.67 12.87 2.04
C ARG A 65 6.16 13.13 1.78
N LEU A 66 6.74 12.50 0.77
CA LEU A 66 8.08 12.83 0.29
C LEU A 66 8.07 14.15 -0.47
N VAL A 67 7.05 14.36 -1.33
CA VAL A 67 6.89 15.62 -2.09
C VAL A 67 6.74 16.82 -1.16
N LEU A 68 6.01 16.66 -0.05
CA LEU A 68 5.88 17.69 0.99
C LEU A 68 7.14 17.90 1.83
N GLY A 69 8.17 17.06 1.70
CA GLY A 69 9.42 17.19 2.45
C GLY A 69 9.33 16.81 3.93
N VAL A 70 8.27 16.08 4.34
CA VAL A 70 7.97 15.79 5.75
C VAL A 70 8.27 14.34 6.15
N HIS A 71 8.59 13.46 5.20
CA HIS A 71 9.00 12.09 5.44
C HIS A 71 10.09 11.65 4.46
N TYR A 72 10.97 10.77 4.93
CA TYR A 72 11.98 10.09 4.14
C TYR A 72 11.41 8.82 3.49
N PRO A 73 12.06 8.29 2.43
CA PRO A 73 11.67 7.03 1.80
C PRO A 73 11.44 5.87 2.77
N LEU A 74 12.34 5.69 3.75
CA LEU A 74 12.24 4.60 4.73
C LEU A 74 10.98 4.71 5.60
N ASP A 75 10.59 5.93 5.98
CA ASP A 75 9.39 6.19 6.78
C ASP A 75 8.13 5.69 6.08
N VAL A 76 8.07 5.92 4.77
CA VAL A 76 6.93 5.56 3.92
C VAL A 76 6.94 4.07 3.58
N MET A 77 8.11 3.50 3.30
CA MET A 77 8.25 2.04 3.11
C MET A 77 7.85 1.28 4.38
N GLY A 78 8.35 1.70 5.55
CA GLY A 78 8.01 1.08 6.83
C GLY A 78 6.52 1.18 7.15
N ALA A 79 5.92 2.35 6.91
CA ALA A 79 4.48 2.55 7.10
C ALA A 79 3.63 1.66 6.20
N ARG A 80 4.01 1.47 4.93
CA ARG A 80 3.32 0.53 4.03
C ARG A 80 3.38 -0.90 4.59
N MET A 81 4.56 -1.35 5.01
CA MET A 81 4.74 -2.70 5.57
C MET A 81 3.83 -2.94 6.77
N VAL A 82 3.79 -1.98 7.70
CA VAL A 82 2.92 -2.02 8.88
C VAL A 82 1.44 -2.03 8.48
N ALA A 83 1.03 -1.18 7.53
CA ALA A 83 -0.35 -1.13 7.06
C ALA A 83 -0.78 -2.47 6.43
N GLN A 84 0.03 -3.05 5.53
CA GLN A 84 -0.26 -4.34 4.90
C GLN A 84 -0.41 -5.46 5.94
N ARG A 85 0.55 -5.56 6.87
CA ARG A 85 0.49 -6.53 7.97
C ARG A 85 -0.76 -6.36 8.82
N ASN A 86 -1.07 -5.13 9.23
CA ASN A 86 -2.20 -4.85 10.11
C ASN A 86 -3.54 -5.11 9.42
N VAL A 87 -3.69 -4.70 8.15
CA VAL A 87 -4.90 -5.00 7.38
C VAL A 87 -5.07 -6.50 7.22
N ALA A 88 -4.00 -7.24 6.89
CA ALA A 88 -4.06 -8.70 6.81
C ALA A 88 -4.46 -9.32 8.17
N HIS A 89 -3.86 -8.85 9.26
CA HIS A 89 -4.19 -9.31 10.61
C HIS A 89 -5.67 -9.09 10.94
N TYR A 90 -6.17 -7.87 10.79
CA TYR A 90 -7.55 -7.53 11.14
C TYR A 90 -8.58 -8.22 10.24
N LEU A 91 -8.30 -8.37 8.93
CA LEU A 91 -9.21 -9.11 8.05
C LEU A 91 -9.26 -10.61 8.40
N ASN A 92 -8.24 -11.18 9.03
CA ASN A 92 -8.29 -12.55 9.55
C ASN A 92 -8.95 -12.68 10.93
N ASP A 93 -9.23 -11.57 11.62
CA ASP A 93 -9.95 -11.57 12.89
C ASP A 93 -11.47 -11.72 12.63
N PRO A 94 -12.15 -12.75 13.18
CA PRO A 94 -13.58 -12.98 12.93
C PRO A 94 -14.49 -11.84 13.41
N TYR A 95 -14.15 -11.17 14.50
CA TYR A 95 -14.94 -10.05 15.02
C TYR A 95 -14.80 -8.83 14.12
N TYR A 96 -13.57 -8.48 13.74
CA TYR A 96 -13.34 -7.38 12.80
C TYR A 96 -13.94 -7.68 11.42
N ARG A 97 -13.90 -8.94 10.97
CA ARG A 97 -14.48 -9.35 9.69
C ARG A 97 -15.98 -9.06 9.60
N THR A 98 -16.72 -9.23 10.71
CA THR A 98 -18.15 -8.85 10.76
C THR A 98 -18.33 -7.35 10.50
N LEU A 99 -17.59 -6.50 11.23
CA LEU A 99 -17.64 -5.04 11.07
C LEU A 99 -17.22 -4.60 9.66
N PHE A 100 -16.17 -5.23 9.12
CA PHE A 100 -15.71 -4.98 7.76
C PHE A 100 -16.80 -5.30 6.72
N ASN A 101 -17.49 -6.43 6.88
CA ASN A 101 -18.55 -6.84 5.96
C ASN A 101 -19.76 -5.90 6.02
N GLU A 102 -20.13 -5.42 7.21
CA GLU A 102 -21.18 -4.41 7.39
C GLU A 102 -20.81 -3.09 6.71
N ALA A 103 -19.59 -2.57 6.96
CA ALA A 103 -19.08 -1.36 6.31
C ALA A 103 -19.01 -1.51 4.79
N ARG A 104 -18.56 -2.67 4.30
CA ARG A 104 -18.53 -3.00 2.86
C ARG A 104 -19.93 -2.95 2.26
N ALA A 105 -20.94 -3.49 2.93
CA ALA A 105 -22.32 -3.46 2.45
C ALA A 105 -22.84 -2.02 2.36
N GLN A 106 -22.65 -1.22 3.40
CA GLN A 106 -23.07 0.19 3.44
C GLN A 106 -22.39 1.03 2.36
N LEU A 107 -21.07 0.89 2.20
CA LEU A 107 -20.32 1.59 1.17
C LEU A 107 -20.83 1.24 -0.23
N ARG A 108 -21.05 -0.05 -0.49
CA ARG A 108 -21.51 -0.51 -1.80
C ARG A 108 -22.95 -0.07 -2.09
N GLU A 109 -23.83 -0.08 -1.10
CA GLU A 109 -25.19 0.47 -1.23
C GLU A 109 -25.16 1.96 -1.61
N ALA A 110 -24.36 2.75 -0.91
CA ALA A 110 -24.18 4.17 -1.21
C ALA A 110 -23.62 4.38 -2.63
N LEU A 111 -22.60 3.62 -3.04
CA LEU A 111 -22.02 3.74 -4.38
C LEU A 111 -23.01 3.35 -5.49
N VAL A 112 -23.80 2.28 -5.33
CA VAL A 112 -24.84 1.93 -6.31
C VAL A 112 -25.84 3.08 -6.47
N LYS A 113 -26.25 3.69 -5.36
CA LYS A 113 -27.17 4.83 -5.38
C LYS A 113 -26.58 6.04 -6.11
N GLU A 114 -25.34 6.42 -5.80
CA GLU A 114 -24.67 7.57 -6.43
C GLU A 114 -24.32 7.31 -7.91
N CYS A 115 -23.95 6.08 -8.26
CA CYS A 115 -23.65 5.70 -9.64
C CYS A 115 -24.90 5.62 -10.53
N GLY A 116 -26.09 5.42 -9.95
CA GLY A 116 -27.33 5.17 -10.72
C GLY A 116 -27.30 3.85 -11.52
N THR A 117 -26.30 3.00 -11.32
CA THR A 117 -26.12 1.70 -11.94
C THR A 117 -25.32 0.75 -11.02
N THR A 118 -25.02 -0.47 -11.47
CA THR A 118 -24.17 -1.41 -10.74
C THR A 118 -22.75 -0.87 -10.55
N ILE A 119 -22.10 -1.25 -9.44
CA ILE A 119 -20.70 -0.86 -9.19
C ILE A 119 -19.79 -1.36 -10.30
N VAL A 120 -20.05 -2.54 -10.86
CA VAL A 120 -19.24 -3.10 -11.95
C VAL A 120 -19.23 -2.16 -13.15
N GLU A 121 -20.41 -1.67 -13.57
CA GLU A 121 -20.53 -0.73 -14.69
C GLU A 121 -19.93 0.63 -14.34
N CYS A 122 -20.21 1.14 -13.14
CA CYS A 122 -19.68 2.43 -12.68
C CYS A 122 -18.14 2.43 -12.58
N ALA A 123 -17.55 1.33 -12.13
CA ALA A 123 -16.11 1.12 -11.98
C ALA A 123 -15.40 0.90 -13.32
N ALA A 124 -16.12 0.56 -14.38
CA ALA A 124 -15.56 0.17 -15.68
C ALA A 124 -14.95 1.32 -16.50
N SER A 125 -14.83 2.53 -15.92
CA SER A 125 -14.32 3.80 -16.50
C SER A 125 -13.64 3.68 -17.87
N THR A 126 -14.12 4.44 -18.85
CA THR A 126 -13.48 4.55 -20.17
C THR A 126 -12.14 5.30 -20.04
N GLY A 127 -11.04 4.68 -20.45
CA GLY A 127 -9.69 4.98 -19.94
C GLY A 127 -9.05 6.34 -20.22
N LYS A 128 -9.78 7.34 -20.72
CA LYS A 128 -9.25 8.71 -20.86
C LYS A 128 -9.40 9.55 -19.60
N ASP A 129 -10.43 9.28 -18.80
CA ASP A 129 -10.74 10.09 -17.61
C ASP A 129 -10.23 9.44 -16.30
N ASP A 130 -9.64 8.25 -16.39
CA ASP A 130 -9.11 7.52 -15.24
C ASP A 130 -7.57 7.44 -15.26
N PRO A 131 -6.88 8.29 -14.49
CA PRO A 131 -5.42 8.31 -14.47
C PRO A 131 -4.81 7.04 -13.88
N TYR A 132 -5.58 6.21 -13.16
CA TYR A 132 -5.09 4.97 -12.58
C TYR A 132 -4.97 3.82 -13.60
N ARG A 133 -5.45 4.01 -14.82
CA ARG A 133 -5.33 3.03 -15.92
C ARG A 133 -4.07 3.21 -16.77
N ASP A 134 -3.34 4.29 -16.57
CA ASP A 134 -2.07 4.51 -17.25
C ASP A 134 -1.05 3.45 -16.80
N PRO A 135 -0.42 2.69 -17.71
CA PRO A 135 0.64 1.73 -17.35
C PRO A 135 1.78 2.33 -16.52
N ALA A 136 2.03 3.64 -16.63
CA ALA A 136 2.99 4.36 -15.80
C ALA A 136 2.67 4.27 -14.30
N MET A 137 1.41 3.99 -13.91
CA MET A 137 1.01 3.80 -12.53
C MET A 137 1.58 2.52 -11.91
N HIS A 138 1.74 1.44 -12.69
CA HIS A 138 2.43 0.24 -12.24
C HIS A 138 3.93 0.48 -12.08
N THR A 139 4.53 1.22 -13.02
CA THR A 139 5.93 1.66 -12.89
C THR A 139 6.13 2.52 -11.65
N PHE A 140 5.21 3.46 -11.39
CA PHE A 140 5.22 4.30 -10.19
C PHE A 140 5.08 3.45 -8.92
N TYR A 141 4.11 2.54 -8.85
CA TYR A 141 3.94 1.67 -7.69
C TYR A 141 5.22 0.89 -7.41
N ARG A 142 5.80 0.27 -8.46
CA ARG A 142 7.04 -0.50 -8.36
C ARG A 142 8.22 0.35 -7.87
N PHE A 143 8.32 1.60 -8.33
CA PHE A 143 9.29 2.58 -7.82
C PHE A 143 9.09 2.87 -6.33
N THR A 144 7.86 3.13 -5.87
CA THR A 144 7.60 3.45 -4.45
C THR A 144 7.93 2.32 -3.49
N MET A 145 8.12 1.10 -4.00
CA MET A 145 8.47 -0.02 -3.13
C MET A 145 9.91 0.00 -2.62
N THR A 146 10.79 0.72 -3.30
CA THR A 146 12.21 0.80 -2.95
C THR A 146 12.74 2.22 -2.97
N TYR A 147 12.07 3.15 -3.65
CA TYR A 147 12.53 4.51 -3.92
C TYR A 147 13.94 4.57 -4.51
N ASN A 148 14.32 3.56 -5.29
CA ASN A 148 15.67 3.36 -5.83
C ASN A 148 16.77 3.34 -4.76
N LEU A 149 16.44 3.01 -3.51
CA LEU A 149 17.43 2.77 -2.47
C LEU A 149 18.30 1.56 -2.84
N PRO A 150 19.59 1.57 -2.46
CA PRO A 150 20.52 0.53 -2.86
C PRO A 150 20.12 -0.83 -2.29
N GLN A 151 20.21 -1.84 -3.13
CA GLN A 151 20.04 -3.24 -2.75
C GLN A 151 21.38 -3.80 -2.24
N GLN A 152 21.35 -4.47 -1.10
CA GLN A 152 22.49 -5.25 -0.61
C GLN A 152 22.67 -6.52 -1.44
N LYS A 153 23.89 -6.74 -1.91
CA LYS A 153 24.31 -7.97 -2.58
C LYS A 153 24.63 -9.04 -1.54
N GLY A 154 24.37 -10.31 -1.85
CA GLY A 154 24.69 -11.44 -0.97
C GLY A 154 23.65 -12.54 -1.08
N GLU A 155 23.86 -13.59 -0.29
CA GLU A 155 22.82 -14.61 -0.06
C GLU A 155 21.70 -14.01 0.77
N HIS A 156 20.47 -14.32 0.36
CA HIS A 156 19.26 -13.87 1.05
C HIS A 156 18.38 -15.05 1.35
N GLN A 157 17.65 -14.99 2.46
CA GLN A 157 16.70 -16.02 2.82
C GLN A 157 15.59 -16.12 1.77
N PRO A 158 15.10 -17.35 1.47
CA PRO A 158 13.91 -17.53 0.66
C PRO A 158 12.73 -16.74 1.23
N LEU A 159 11.86 -16.25 0.35
CA LEU A 159 10.64 -15.60 0.79
C LEU A 159 9.78 -16.62 1.54
N LYS A 160 9.24 -16.22 2.69
CA LYS A 160 8.22 -16.99 3.39
C LYS A 160 7.02 -16.10 3.57
N ILE A 161 5.85 -16.60 3.18
CA ILE A 161 4.61 -15.83 3.25
C ILE A 161 4.00 -16.03 4.64
N PRO A 162 3.83 -14.96 5.43
CA PRO A 162 3.18 -15.04 6.73
C PRO A 162 1.77 -15.58 6.62
N LYS A 163 1.38 -16.42 7.59
CA LYS A 163 0.03 -16.98 7.64
C LYS A 163 -1.02 -15.87 7.58
N GLY A 164 -1.98 -16.02 6.66
CA GLY A 164 -3.10 -15.10 6.50
C GLY A 164 -2.81 -13.88 5.61
N ALA A 165 -1.58 -13.71 5.10
CA ALA A 165 -1.29 -12.61 4.16
C ALA A 165 -2.14 -12.67 2.89
N ASP A 166 -2.50 -13.87 2.43
CA ASP A 166 -3.32 -14.12 1.24
C ASP A 166 -4.69 -13.44 1.27
N VAL A 167 -5.19 -13.10 2.46
CA VAL A 167 -6.43 -12.35 2.63
C VAL A 167 -6.46 -11.04 1.85
N LEU A 168 -5.29 -10.42 1.62
CA LEU A 168 -5.12 -9.16 0.87
C LEU A 168 -5.35 -9.29 -0.64
N LEU A 169 -5.61 -10.50 -1.14
CA LEU A 169 -5.95 -10.75 -2.55
C LEU A 169 -7.29 -11.47 -2.71
N GLN A 170 -7.79 -12.12 -1.66
CA GLN A 170 -8.94 -13.02 -1.76
C GLN A 170 -10.23 -12.34 -2.22
N THR A 171 -10.51 -11.09 -1.77
CA THR A 171 -11.73 -10.40 -2.20
C THR A 171 -11.68 -9.98 -3.68
N ALA A 172 -10.49 -9.63 -4.15
CA ALA A 172 -10.24 -9.21 -5.53
C ALA A 172 -10.09 -10.39 -6.50
N LEU A 173 -9.69 -11.55 -5.98
CA LEU A 173 -9.48 -12.79 -6.71
C LEU A 173 -10.30 -13.95 -6.10
N PRO A 174 -11.64 -13.84 -6.04
CA PRO A 174 -12.49 -14.78 -5.28
C PRO A 174 -12.49 -16.21 -5.81
N ASN A 175 -11.97 -16.44 -7.02
CA ASN A 175 -11.87 -17.76 -7.64
C ASN A 175 -10.54 -18.46 -7.35
N LEU A 176 -9.61 -17.81 -6.64
CA LEU A 176 -8.34 -18.39 -6.26
C LEU A 176 -8.39 -18.89 -4.82
N SER A 177 -7.82 -20.07 -4.60
CA SER A 177 -7.55 -20.60 -3.26
C SER A 177 -6.48 -19.78 -2.53
N PRO A 178 -6.42 -19.85 -1.18
CA PRO A 178 -5.34 -19.26 -0.40
C PRO A 178 -3.94 -19.58 -0.95
N ALA A 179 -3.67 -20.84 -1.28
CA ALA A 179 -2.39 -21.28 -1.82
C ALA A 179 -2.05 -20.64 -3.18
N GLN A 180 -3.06 -20.43 -4.05
CA GLN A 180 -2.85 -19.74 -5.33
C GLN A 180 -2.58 -18.24 -5.13
N CYS A 181 -3.26 -17.59 -4.18
CA CYS A 181 -2.94 -16.21 -3.81
C CYS A 181 -1.52 -16.09 -3.26
N GLN A 182 -1.09 -17.04 -2.42
CA GLN A 182 0.29 -17.08 -1.90
C GLN A 182 1.31 -17.28 -3.03
N ALA A 183 1.06 -18.19 -3.97
CA ALA A 183 1.94 -18.38 -5.13
C ALA A 183 2.12 -17.09 -5.95
N LEU A 184 1.04 -16.32 -6.17
CA LEU A 184 1.12 -15.02 -6.84
C LEU A 184 1.96 -14.01 -6.06
N MET A 185 1.79 -13.95 -4.73
CA MET A 185 2.59 -13.07 -3.86
C MET A 185 4.07 -13.44 -3.91
N GLU A 186 4.40 -14.73 -3.97
CA GLU A 186 5.77 -15.20 -4.09
C GLU A 186 6.38 -14.86 -5.45
N GLU A 187 5.67 -15.15 -6.54
CA GLU A 187 6.14 -14.96 -7.90
C GLU A 187 6.37 -13.47 -8.24
N THR A 188 5.56 -12.60 -7.65
CA THR A 188 5.61 -11.15 -7.92
C THR A 188 6.38 -10.36 -6.87
N ALA A 189 6.88 -11.00 -5.81
CA ALA A 189 7.63 -10.34 -4.77
C ALA A 189 8.89 -9.64 -5.30
N LEU A 190 9.26 -8.55 -4.64
CA LEU A 190 10.56 -7.94 -4.87
C LEU A 190 11.70 -8.93 -4.62
N PRO A 191 12.86 -8.77 -5.30
CA PRO A 191 14.11 -9.35 -4.84
C PRO A 191 14.43 -8.94 -3.39
N ALA A 192 15.12 -9.81 -2.66
CA ALA A 192 15.58 -9.52 -1.31
C ALA A 192 16.72 -8.48 -1.26
N GLY A 193 17.08 -7.99 -0.08
CA GLY A 193 18.23 -7.12 0.13
C GLY A 193 17.96 -5.62 0.02
N TYR A 194 16.71 -5.20 -0.16
CA TYR A 194 16.33 -3.79 0.00
C TYR A 194 16.24 -3.40 1.49
N PRO A 195 16.36 -2.11 1.84
CA PRO A 195 16.21 -1.64 3.22
C PRO A 195 14.90 -2.10 3.87
N LEU A 196 14.92 -2.24 5.21
CA LEU A 196 13.84 -2.79 6.04
C LEU A 196 13.59 -4.30 5.85
N SER A 197 14.45 -4.99 5.09
CA SER A 197 14.59 -6.44 5.17
C SER A 197 15.24 -6.84 6.51
N GLY A 198 14.88 -8.00 7.04
CA GLY A 198 15.45 -8.55 8.28
C GLY A 198 15.41 -10.07 8.28
N GLU A 199 15.65 -10.74 9.40
CA GLU A 199 15.80 -12.21 9.39
C GLU A 199 14.50 -12.98 9.66
N THR A 200 13.44 -12.29 10.10
CA THR A 200 12.15 -12.93 10.38
C THR A 200 11.27 -13.02 9.14
N GLU A 201 10.28 -13.92 9.17
CA GLU A 201 9.31 -14.11 8.08
C GLU A 201 8.58 -12.80 7.74
N ASP A 202 8.10 -12.08 8.77
CA ASP A 202 7.47 -10.77 8.60
C ASP A 202 8.42 -9.74 7.96
N GLN A 203 9.67 -9.67 8.45
CA GLN A 203 10.65 -8.71 7.94
C GLN A 203 11.11 -9.02 6.50
N GLN A 204 11.08 -10.29 6.10
CA GLN A 204 11.36 -10.71 4.73
C GLN A 204 10.17 -10.55 3.79
N PHE A 205 8.92 -10.49 4.28
CA PHE A 205 7.76 -10.52 3.40
C PHE A 205 7.19 -9.14 3.08
N TRP A 206 6.81 -8.36 4.10
CA TRP A 206 5.99 -7.16 3.89
C TRP A 206 6.69 -6.08 3.07
N GLN A 207 8.02 -6.01 3.13
CA GLN A 207 8.79 -5.09 2.30
C GLN A 207 8.72 -5.46 0.82
N ARG A 208 8.56 -6.75 0.52
CA ARG A 208 8.68 -7.36 -0.80
C ARG A 208 7.33 -7.60 -1.48
N LEU A 209 6.22 -7.52 -0.74
CA LEU A 209 4.87 -7.75 -1.24
C LEU A 209 4.44 -6.73 -2.31
N ASP A 210 4.25 -7.19 -3.55
CA ASP A 210 3.73 -6.42 -4.69
C ASP A 210 2.29 -6.83 -5.02
N LEU A 211 1.31 -6.27 -4.30
CA LEU A 211 -0.12 -6.56 -4.52
C LEU A 211 -0.62 -6.18 -5.93
N SER A 212 -0.07 -5.11 -6.52
CA SER A 212 -0.45 -4.65 -7.86
C SER A 212 0.00 -5.66 -8.91
N ALA A 213 1.27 -6.09 -8.85
CA ALA A 213 1.78 -7.13 -9.75
C ALA A 213 1.07 -8.48 -9.56
N ALA A 214 0.82 -8.90 -8.31
CA ALA A 214 0.09 -10.15 -8.02
C ALA A 214 -1.32 -10.15 -8.64
N TYR A 215 -2.06 -9.04 -8.48
CA TYR A 215 -3.39 -8.88 -9.06
C TYR A 215 -3.35 -8.87 -10.59
N GLU A 216 -2.44 -8.10 -11.18
CA GLU A 216 -2.27 -8.02 -12.64
C GLU A 216 -1.91 -9.37 -13.28
N MET A 217 -1.01 -10.12 -12.64
CA MET A 217 -0.61 -11.45 -13.09
C MET A 217 -1.82 -12.40 -13.12
N ALA A 218 -2.62 -12.42 -12.05
CA ALA A 218 -3.81 -13.26 -11.96
C ALA A 218 -4.87 -12.95 -13.03
N ARG A 219 -4.93 -11.69 -13.50
CA ARG A 219 -5.88 -11.26 -14.54
C ARG A 219 -5.41 -11.59 -15.96
N LYS A 220 -4.11 -11.71 -16.19
CA LYS A 220 -3.52 -12.04 -17.51
C LYS A 220 -3.60 -13.54 -17.83
N THR A 221 -3.70 -14.39 -16.80
CA THR A 221 -3.83 -15.85 -16.96
C THR A 221 -5.28 -16.31 -17.22
N ARG A 222 -6.22 -15.38 -17.46
CA ARG A 222 -7.63 -15.65 -17.74
C ARG A 222 -7.99 -15.46 -19.20
#